data_AF-R7QLE0-F1
#
_entry.id   AF-R7QLE0-F1
#
_cell.length_a   1.000
_cell.length_b   1.000
_cell.length_c   1.000
_cell.angle_alpha   90.00
_cell.angle_beta   90.00
_cell.angle_gamma   90.00
#
_symmetry.space_group_name_H-M   'P 1'
#
loop_
_entity.id
_entity.type
_entity.pdbx_description
1 polymer ?
#
loop_
_entity_poly.entity_id
_entity_poly.type
_entity_poly.pdbx_seq_one_letter_code
_entity_poly.pdbx_strand_id
1 'polypeptide(L)'
;MRRGDVLIAHQRLAHNLTLNLSETTRKNVFFRVAHALIDDIVDEQIRSPTPWVGFEGLAEFIEEGAADFAGKRKSSKKTEKASPAVSSREFFSGGDLRLTREQKETFIKDGFVMLPEAVSQELVKTALDFVNQSYEDGKYNLNGATRPGAKRPSPAFYKPIQRAPQIVDLFYKSGLVGVAEELQGKGNPILRAKIGQVAYNPTCELYQEQGKDKTKPHPKNNWHIDAGNGRYAALGSDFSFLVGVCLTEGQDVDESRGQFTVWPGMFTKEPRFTNHGTCLNAKC
;
A
#
# COMPACT_ATOMS: atom_id res chain seq x y z
N MET A 1 -6.84 6.94 6.47
CA MET A 1 -6.24 5.90 7.33
C MET A 1 -5.74 6.56 8.60
N ARG A 2 -6.13 6.05 9.77
CA ARG A 2 -5.71 6.46 11.12
C ARG A 2 -4.34 5.91 11.48
N ARG A 3 -3.78 6.34 12.62
CA ARG A 3 -2.55 5.76 13.16
C ARG A 3 -2.73 4.27 13.43
N GLY A 4 -1.78 3.46 12.98
CA GLY A 4 -1.82 2.00 13.14
C GLY A 4 -2.64 1.25 12.09
N ASP A 5 -3.39 1.95 11.24
CA ASP A 5 -3.98 1.32 10.06
C ASP A 5 -2.88 0.84 9.11
N VAL A 6 -3.13 -0.30 8.49
CA VAL A 6 -2.24 -0.92 7.51
C VAL A 6 -2.93 -1.04 6.17
N LEU A 7 -2.22 -0.64 5.11
CA LEU A 7 -2.56 -0.95 3.73
C LEU A 7 -1.66 -2.07 3.24
N ILE A 8 -2.24 -3.09 2.63
CA ILE A 8 -1.50 -4.06 1.82
C ILE A 8 -1.88 -3.85 0.37
N ALA A 9 -0.90 -3.65 -0.51
CA ALA A 9 -1.14 -3.36 -1.93
C ALA A 9 -0.23 -4.21 -2.81
N HIS A 10 -0.82 -4.90 -3.78
CA HIS A 10 -0.10 -5.70 -4.76
C HIS A 10 0.91 -4.86 -5.55
N GLN A 11 2.09 -5.40 -5.87
CA GLN A 11 3.16 -4.61 -6.51
C GLN A 11 2.80 -4.02 -7.89
N ARG A 12 1.86 -4.67 -8.59
CA ARG A 12 1.33 -4.21 -9.89
C ARG A 12 0.17 -3.21 -9.77
N LEU A 13 -0.26 -2.88 -8.55
CA LEU A 13 -1.39 -1.96 -8.35
C LEU A 13 -0.97 -0.53 -8.68
N ALA A 14 -1.70 0.10 -9.60
CA ALA A 14 -1.54 1.51 -9.88
C ALA A 14 -1.84 2.36 -8.63
N HIS A 15 -0.89 3.20 -8.24
CA HIS A 15 -0.98 4.03 -7.05
C HIS A 15 -0.19 5.34 -7.18
N ASN A 16 -0.42 6.26 -6.25
CA ASN A 16 0.41 7.44 -6.07
C ASN A 16 0.30 8.00 -4.65
N LEU A 17 1.30 8.78 -4.25
CA LEU A 17 1.18 9.67 -3.10
C LEU A 17 0.53 10.98 -3.54
N THR A 18 -0.51 11.36 -2.81
CA THR A 18 -1.23 12.60 -3.08
C THR A 18 -0.51 13.81 -2.50
N LEU A 19 -0.86 15.00 -2.99
CA LEU A 19 -0.44 16.24 -2.35
C LEU A 19 -0.93 16.29 -0.91
N ASN A 20 -0.11 16.77 0.02
CA ASN A 20 -0.53 16.96 1.39
C ASN A 20 -0.97 18.40 1.65
N LEU A 21 -2.28 18.65 1.52
CA LEU A 21 -2.91 19.94 1.83
C LEU A 21 -3.43 20.03 3.28
N SER A 22 -3.07 19.06 4.13
CA SER A 22 -3.38 19.12 5.56
C SER A 22 -2.44 20.06 6.32
N GLU A 23 -2.79 20.35 7.57
CA GLU A 23 -1.97 21.14 8.50
C GLU A 23 -0.83 20.32 9.12
N THR A 24 -0.83 19.00 8.93
CA THR A 24 0.15 18.11 9.55
C THR A 24 0.92 17.32 8.52
N THR A 25 2.22 17.14 8.73
CA THR A 25 3.01 16.26 7.85
C THR A 25 2.48 14.83 7.92
N ARG A 26 2.23 14.22 6.76
CA ARG A 26 1.80 12.84 6.66
C ARG A 26 3.01 11.92 6.62
N LYS A 27 3.04 10.93 7.52
CA LYS A 27 4.16 9.98 7.64
C LYS A 27 3.61 8.57 7.58
N ASN A 28 4.23 7.73 6.76
CA ASN A 28 3.93 6.31 6.66
C ASN A 28 5.24 5.53 6.55
N VAL A 29 5.23 4.24 6.92
CA VAL A 29 6.34 3.33 6.67
C VAL A 29 5.88 2.25 5.70
N PHE A 30 6.59 2.10 4.58
CA PHE A 30 6.30 1.09 3.57
C PHE A 30 7.35 -0.01 3.59
N PHE A 31 6.88 -1.24 3.77
CA PHE A 31 7.67 -2.45 3.65
C PHE A 31 7.43 -3.08 2.29
N ARG A 32 8.52 -3.41 1.58
CA ARG A 32 8.44 -4.23 0.36
C ARG A 32 8.61 -5.69 0.78
N VAL A 33 7.53 -6.44 0.69
CA VAL A 33 7.50 -7.86 1.03
C VAL A 33 7.66 -8.66 -0.24
N ALA A 34 8.65 -9.55 -0.27
CA ALA A 34 8.94 -10.44 -1.38
C ALA A 34 8.79 -11.90 -0.94
N HIS A 35 8.61 -12.77 -1.92
CA HIS A 35 8.67 -14.21 -1.71
C HIS A 35 10.12 -14.65 -1.39
N ALA A 36 10.31 -15.70 -0.58
CA ALA A 36 11.63 -16.22 -0.22
C ALA A 36 12.42 -16.70 -1.46
N LEU A 37 11.69 -17.18 -2.47
CA LEU A 37 12.21 -17.60 -3.77
C LEU A 37 12.17 -16.49 -4.83
N ILE A 38 12.12 -15.21 -4.43
CA ILE A 38 11.94 -14.09 -5.38
C ILE A 38 12.98 -14.10 -6.50
N ASP A 39 14.24 -14.43 -6.21
CA ASP A 39 15.30 -14.43 -7.21
C ASP A 39 15.08 -15.52 -8.30
N ASP A 40 14.33 -16.58 -7.98
CA ASP A 40 13.96 -17.65 -8.92
C ASP A 40 12.67 -17.33 -9.68
N ILE A 41 11.71 -16.67 -9.03
CA ILE A 41 10.36 -16.47 -9.59
C ILE A 41 10.13 -15.07 -10.19
N VAL A 42 11.03 -14.10 -9.99
CA VAL A 42 10.79 -12.69 -10.36
C VAL A 42 10.47 -12.50 -11.85
N ASP A 43 11.14 -13.25 -12.74
CA ASP A 43 10.86 -13.18 -14.18
C ASP A 43 9.44 -13.63 -14.52
N GLU A 44 8.99 -14.73 -13.92
CA GLU A 44 7.62 -15.22 -14.05
C GLU A 44 6.63 -14.26 -13.38
N GLN A 45 6.92 -13.84 -12.16
CA GLN A 45 6.10 -12.93 -11.38
C GLN A 45 5.91 -11.57 -12.07
N ILE A 46 6.85 -11.11 -12.88
CA ILE A 46 6.72 -9.87 -13.64
C ILE A 46 5.96 -10.09 -14.95
N ARG A 47 6.22 -11.19 -15.66
CA ARG A 47 5.71 -11.41 -17.03
C ARG A 47 4.37 -12.16 -17.07
N SER A 48 4.03 -12.86 -16.00
CA SER A 48 2.87 -13.74 -15.95
C SER A 48 1.58 -12.97 -16.24
N PRO A 49 0.68 -13.52 -17.09
CA PRO A 49 -0.63 -12.92 -17.34
C PRO A 49 -1.49 -12.86 -16.08
N THR A 50 -1.25 -13.76 -15.12
CA THR A 50 -1.83 -13.67 -13.78
C THR A 50 -0.91 -12.87 -12.85
N PRO A 51 -1.46 -12.03 -11.94
CA PRO A 51 -0.66 -11.34 -10.93
C PRO A 51 -0.27 -12.23 -9.75
N TRP A 52 -0.76 -13.47 -9.68
CA TRP A 52 -0.71 -14.28 -8.45
C TRP A 52 0.46 -15.26 -8.32
N VAL A 53 1.54 -15.07 -9.07
CA VAL A 53 2.76 -15.87 -8.90
C VAL A 53 3.39 -15.57 -7.53
N GLY A 54 3.67 -16.60 -6.72
CA GLY A 54 4.20 -16.46 -5.36
C GLY A 54 3.16 -16.02 -4.32
N PHE A 55 1.88 -16.31 -4.57
CA PHE A 55 0.74 -16.11 -3.66
C PHE A 55 0.07 -17.44 -3.29
N GLU A 56 0.86 -18.40 -2.84
CA GLU A 56 0.43 -19.76 -2.49
C GLU A 56 -0.63 -19.76 -1.37
N GLY A 57 -0.57 -18.77 -0.47
CA GLY A 57 -1.57 -18.59 0.60
C GLY A 57 -2.97 -18.24 0.10
N LEU A 58 -3.10 -17.84 -1.17
CA LEU A 58 -4.38 -17.49 -1.81
C LEU A 58 -4.88 -18.53 -2.82
N ALA A 59 -4.19 -19.66 -2.99
CA ALA A 59 -4.45 -20.61 -4.08
C ALA A 59 -5.93 -21.03 -4.16
N GLU A 60 -6.55 -21.39 -3.02
CA GLU A 60 -7.96 -21.81 -2.95
C GLU A 60 -8.92 -20.74 -3.49
N PHE A 61 -8.68 -19.46 -3.15
CA PHE A 61 -9.53 -18.35 -3.56
C PHE A 61 -9.35 -17.98 -5.04
N ILE A 62 -8.14 -18.14 -5.56
CA ILE A 62 -7.82 -17.87 -6.97
C ILE A 62 -8.48 -18.91 -7.88
N GLU A 63 -8.45 -20.18 -7.48
CA GLU A 63 -9.08 -21.29 -8.21
C GLU A 63 -10.62 -21.18 -8.21
N GLU A 64 -11.22 -20.90 -7.05
CA GLU A 64 -12.67 -20.65 -6.94
C GLU A 64 -13.12 -19.47 -7.81
N GLY A 65 -12.38 -18.35 -7.76
CA GLY A 65 -12.67 -17.18 -8.60
C GLY A 65 -12.59 -17.50 -10.09
N ALA A 66 -11.61 -18.30 -10.52
CA ALA A 66 -11.48 -18.71 -11.92
C ALA A 66 -12.66 -19.59 -12.38
N ALA A 67 -13.16 -20.49 -11.52
CA ALA A 67 -14.30 -21.35 -11.81
C ALA A 67 -15.60 -20.54 -11.97
N ASP A 68 -15.82 -19.52 -11.13
CA ASP A 68 -16.97 -18.62 -11.20
C ASP A 68 -17.00 -17.79 -12.49
N PHE A 69 -15.84 -17.34 -12.96
CA PHE A 69 -15.72 -16.63 -14.23
C PHE A 69 -15.98 -17.55 -15.44
N ALA A 70 -15.55 -18.82 -15.37
CA ALA A 70 -15.82 -19.80 -16.41
C ALA A 70 -17.33 -20.16 -16.49
N GLY A 71 -18.03 -20.23 -15.35
CA GLY A 71 -19.47 -20.46 -15.29
C GLY A 71 -20.32 -19.30 -15.80
N LYS A 72 -19.90 -18.04 -15.56
CA LYS A 72 -20.65 -16.83 -15.97
C LYS A 72 -20.55 -16.49 -17.47
N ARG A 73 -19.70 -17.15 -18.25
CA ARG A 73 -19.69 -17.02 -19.74
C ARG A 73 -20.95 -17.56 -20.42
N LYS A 74 -21.87 -18.20 -19.68
CA LYS A 74 -23.18 -18.67 -20.17
C LYS A 74 -24.37 -17.92 -19.57
N SER A 75 -24.37 -16.60 -19.50
CA SER A 75 -25.62 -15.81 -19.36
C SER A 75 -25.32 -14.31 -19.38
N SER A 76 -25.72 -13.62 -20.45
CA SER A 76 -25.71 -12.15 -20.51
C SER A 76 -27.13 -11.60 -20.48
N LYS A 77 -27.47 -10.95 -19.35
CA LYS A 77 -28.26 -9.69 -19.20
C LYS A 77 -28.91 -9.64 -17.82
N LYS A 78 -28.51 -8.70 -16.97
CA LYS A 78 -29.25 -7.45 -16.68
C LYS A 78 -28.48 -6.58 -15.69
N THR A 79 -28.64 -5.28 -15.87
CA THR A 79 -28.17 -4.15 -15.06
C THR A 79 -28.74 -4.18 -13.64
N GLU A 80 -27.93 -3.82 -12.62
CA GLU A 80 -28.40 -3.00 -11.49
C GLU A 80 -27.25 -2.36 -10.69
N LYS A 81 -27.63 -1.27 -10.01
CA LYS A 81 -26.83 -0.24 -9.34
C LYS A 81 -26.50 -0.62 -7.88
N ALA A 82 -25.44 0.05 -7.39
CA ALA A 82 -25.12 0.41 -6.01
C ALA A 82 -24.58 -0.68 -5.07
N SER A 83 -23.45 -0.31 -4.45
CA SER A 83 -22.75 -0.98 -3.37
C SER A 83 -23.63 -1.30 -2.17
N PRO A 84 -23.40 -2.42 -1.47
CA PRO A 84 -23.69 -2.52 -0.06
C PRO A 84 -22.46 -2.11 0.77
N ALA A 85 -22.72 -1.32 1.81
CA ALA A 85 -21.81 -1.07 2.91
C ALA A 85 -21.52 -2.40 3.63
N VAL A 86 -20.24 -2.71 3.83
CA VAL A 86 -19.80 -3.90 4.55
C VAL A 86 -19.83 -3.61 6.05
N SER A 87 -20.61 -4.44 6.74
CA SER A 87 -20.95 -4.37 8.15
C SER A 87 -20.05 -5.26 9.01
N SER A 88 -19.82 -4.80 10.24
CA SER A 88 -19.30 -5.47 11.43
C SER A 88 -17.78 -5.38 11.69
N ARG A 89 -17.47 -4.64 12.77
CA ARG A 89 -16.15 -4.47 13.39
C ARG A 89 -15.91 -5.61 14.36
N GLU A 90 -14.97 -6.48 14.06
CA GLU A 90 -14.31 -7.29 15.08
C GLU A 90 -13.07 -6.53 15.57
N PHE A 91 -13.08 -6.17 16.85
CA PHE A 91 -11.94 -5.53 17.51
C PHE A 91 -10.87 -6.58 17.77
N PHE A 92 -9.67 -6.41 17.21
CA PHE A 92 -8.53 -7.28 17.48
C PHE A 92 -7.89 -6.92 18.82
N SER A 93 -8.39 -7.50 19.91
CA SER A 93 -7.66 -7.51 21.19
C SER A 93 -6.80 -8.77 21.28
N GLY A 94 -5.48 -8.65 21.10
CA GLY A 94 -4.50 -9.65 21.53
C GLY A 94 -4.55 -11.05 20.88
N GLY A 95 -5.27 -11.23 19.77
CA GLY A 95 -5.27 -12.44 18.96
C GLY A 95 -4.33 -12.32 17.76
N ASP A 96 -3.88 -13.47 17.22
CA ASP A 96 -3.14 -13.54 15.95
C ASP A 96 -3.87 -12.70 14.89
N LEU A 97 -3.23 -11.62 14.41
CA LEU A 97 -3.75 -10.82 13.31
C LEU A 97 -3.86 -11.71 12.07
N ARG A 98 -5.09 -11.90 11.57
CA ARG A 98 -5.41 -12.78 10.44
C ARG A 98 -6.28 -12.06 9.42
N LEU A 99 -6.18 -12.48 8.16
CA LEU A 99 -7.06 -11.98 7.11
C LEU A 99 -8.38 -12.76 7.11
N THR A 100 -9.50 -12.03 7.08
CA THR A 100 -10.79 -12.66 6.82
C THR A 100 -10.88 -13.15 5.38
N ARG A 101 -11.81 -14.07 5.11
CA ARG A 101 -12.12 -14.50 3.74
C ARG A 101 -12.44 -13.32 2.81
N GLU A 102 -13.30 -12.40 3.26
CA GLU A 102 -13.68 -11.21 2.50
C GLU A 102 -12.47 -10.30 2.21
N GLN A 103 -11.55 -10.18 3.15
CA GLN A 103 -10.30 -9.41 2.96
C GLN A 103 -9.40 -10.04 1.89
N LYS A 104 -9.28 -11.37 1.87
CA LYS A 104 -8.54 -12.10 0.81
C LYS A 104 -9.20 -11.91 -0.55
N GLU A 105 -10.52 -12.06 -0.61
CA GLU A 105 -11.30 -11.83 -1.84
C GLU A 105 -11.19 -10.39 -2.33
N THR A 106 -11.19 -9.42 -1.42
CA THR A 106 -10.96 -7.99 -1.74
C THR A 106 -9.56 -7.78 -2.31
N PHE A 107 -8.53 -8.36 -1.68
CA PHE A 107 -7.16 -8.27 -2.19
C PHE A 107 -7.04 -8.89 -3.60
N ILE A 108 -7.67 -10.05 -3.83
CA ILE A 108 -7.70 -10.71 -5.14
C ILE A 108 -8.45 -9.88 -6.18
N LYS A 109 -9.55 -9.24 -5.79
CA LYS A 109 -10.40 -8.51 -6.74
C LYS A 109 -9.84 -7.13 -7.05
N ASP A 110 -9.41 -6.41 -6.02
CA ASP A 110 -9.13 -4.97 -6.08
C ASP A 110 -7.62 -4.67 -6.01
N GLY A 111 -6.79 -5.66 -5.65
CA GLY A 111 -5.34 -5.56 -5.61
C GLY A 111 -4.80 -4.93 -4.32
N PHE A 112 -5.67 -4.60 -3.36
CA PHE A 112 -5.28 -4.10 -2.05
C PHE A 112 -6.28 -4.51 -0.97
N VAL A 113 -5.87 -4.40 0.28
CA VAL A 113 -6.74 -4.55 1.45
C VAL A 113 -6.28 -3.60 2.56
N MET A 114 -7.25 -3.09 3.33
CA MET A 114 -7.02 -2.25 4.50
C MET A 114 -7.26 -3.06 5.77
N LEU A 115 -6.35 -2.95 6.73
CA LEU A 115 -6.44 -3.56 8.05
C LEU A 115 -6.46 -2.44 9.10
N PRO A 116 -7.63 -2.04 9.59
CA PRO A 116 -7.77 -1.00 10.59
C PRO A 116 -7.07 -1.39 11.89
N GLU A 117 -6.33 -0.47 12.49
CA GLU A 117 -5.72 -0.64 13.81
C GLU A 117 -4.85 -1.92 13.96
N ALA A 118 -4.30 -2.42 12.85
CA ALA A 118 -3.51 -3.65 12.81
C ALA A 118 -2.14 -3.56 13.50
N VAL A 119 -1.65 -2.34 13.76
CA VAL A 119 -0.42 -2.10 14.53
C VAL A 119 -0.76 -1.34 15.80
N SER A 120 -0.25 -1.81 16.94
CA SER A 120 -0.50 -1.19 18.24
C SER A 120 -0.03 0.27 18.29
N GLN A 121 -0.76 1.11 19.03
CA GLN A 121 -0.42 2.52 19.16
C GLN A 121 0.96 2.74 19.81
N GLU A 122 1.42 1.80 20.64
CA GLU A 122 2.76 1.84 21.25
C GLU A 122 3.87 1.68 20.20
N LEU A 123 3.75 0.70 19.29
CA LEU A 123 4.69 0.50 18.19
C LEU A 123 4.67 1.71 17.24
N VAL A 124 3.48 2.20 16.90
CA VAL A 124 3.30 3.38 16.04
C VAL A 124 3.94 4.61 16.67
N LYS A 125 3.71 4.87 17.97
CA LYS A 125 4.30 6.00 18.69
C LYS A 125 5.82 5.91 18.71
N THR A 126 6.37 4.74 19.02
CA THR A 126 7.82 4.50 19.05
C THR A 126 8.46 4.80 17.70
N ALA A 127 7.86 4.32 16.61
CA ALA A 127 8.32 4.60 15.26
C ALA A 127 8.21 6.09 14.90
N LEU A 128 7.08 6.72 15.23
CA LEU A 128 6.84 8.13 14.92
C LEU A 128 7.83 9.05 15.64
N ASP A 129 8.06 8.84 16.94
CA ASP A 129 9.02 9.61 17.73
C ASP A 129 10.43 9.47 17.15
N PHE A 130 10.81 8.24 16.76
CA PHE A 130 12.11 7.98 16.13
C PHE A 130 12.26 8.66 14.76
N VAL A 131 11.22 8.65 13.92
CA VAL A 131 11.22 9.37 12.62
C VAL A 131 11.33 10.88 12.83
N ASN A 132 10.60 11.43 13.80
CA ASN A 132 10.67 12.86 14.12
C ASN A 132 12.07 13.24 14.58
N GLN A 133 12.64 12.51 15.54
CA GLN A 133 14.00 12.79 16.02
C GLN A 133 15.02 12.67 14.89
N SER A 134 14.91 11.64 14.04
CA SER A 134 15.81 11.46 12.89
C SER A 134 15.72 12.61 11.88
N TYR A 135 14.55 13.22 11.74
CA TYR A 135 14.34 14.41 10.91
C TYR A 135 15.04 15.63 11.53
N GLU A 136 14.81 15.91 12.82
CA GLU A 136 15.47 17.01 13.53
C GLU A 136 17.00 16.86 13.53
N ASP A 137 17.51 15.63 13.62
CA ASP A 137 18.94 15.32 13.57
C ASP A 137 19.54 15.36 12.15
N GLY A 138 18.75 15.71 11.13
CA GLY A 138 19.18 15.82 9.73
C GLY A 138 19.59 14.49 9.10
N LYS A 139 19.06 13.34 9.53
CA LYS A 139 19.44 12.00 9.06
C LYS A 139 18.74 11.60 7.75
N TYR A 140 18.75 12.51 6.77
CA TYR A 140 18.11 12.32 5.47
C TYR A 140 18.84 13.09 4.37
N ASN A 141 18.60 12.68 3.12
CA ASN A 141 18.93 13.47 1.95
C ASN A 141 17.68 14.14 1.38
N LEU A 142 17.84 15.33 0.83
CA LEU A 142 16.81 16.01 0.07
C LEU A 142 16.87 15.56 -1.40
N ASN A 143 16.30 14.39 -1.70
CA ASN A 143 16.40 13.73 -3.01
C ASN A 143 15.75 14.50 -4.18
N GLY A 144 15.03 15.59 -3.93
CA GLY A 144 14.30 16.37 -4.93
C GLY A 144 14.79 17.79 -5.20
N ALA A 145 15.90 18.26 -4.61
CA ALA A 145 16.46 19.58 -4.97
C ALA A 145 17.20 19.55 -6.32
N THR A 146 17.55 18.36 -6.83
CA THR A 146 18.43 18.18 -7.99
C THR A 146 17.74 17.74 -9.28
N ARG A 147 16.43 17.47 -9.26
CA ARG A 147 15.68 17.09 -10.48
C ARG A 147 14.99 18.33 -11.09
N PRO A 148 15.23 18.66 -12.37
CA PRO A 148 14.50 19.74 -13.04
C PRO A 148 12.99 19.50 -12.94
N GLY A 149 12.25 20.45 -12.34
CA GLY A 149 10.80 20.37 -12.13
C GLY A 149 10.32 19.78 -10.79
N ALA A 150 11.22 19.25 -9.95
CA ALA A 150 10.86 18.82 -8.60
C ALA A 150 10.71 20.07 -7.70
N LYS A 151 9.46 20.45 -7.41
CA LYS A 151 9.19 21.70 -6.69
C LYS A 151 9.57 21.67 -5.20
N ARG A 152 9.72 20.50 -4.55
CA ARG A 152 10.41 20.35 -3.25
C ARG A 152 10.93 18.90 -3.03
N PRO A 153 12.08 18.73 -2.37
CA PRO A 153 12.57 17.42 -1.93
C PRO A 153 11.77 16.88 -0.73
N SER A 154 11.11 15.73 -0.90
CA SER A 154 10.73 14.92 0.27
C SER A 154 11.99 14.29 0.86
N PRO A 155 12.15 14.25 2.20
CA PRO A 155 13.35 13.72 2.82
C PRO A 155 13.42 12.21 2.58
N ALA A 156 14.55 11.77 2.06
CA ALA A 156 14.90 10.37 1.93
C ALA A 156 15.83 9.99 3.09
N PHE A 157 15.25 9.38 4.11
CA PHE A 157 15.98 8.95 5.30
C PHE A 157 17.11 7.97 4.96
N TYR A 158 18.21 8.04 5.68
CA TYR A 158 19.33 7.14 5.46
C TYR A 158 18.96 5.68 5.78
N LYS A 159 19.65 4.72 5.14
CA LYS A 159 19.42 3.29 5.34
C LYS A 159 19.47 2.86 6.81
N PRO A 160 20.37 3.38 7.68
CA PRO A 160 20.35 3.04 9.10
C PRO A 160 19.03 3.37 9.81
N ILE A 161 18.41 4.51 9.47
CA ILE A 161 17.09 4.89 10.02
C ILE A 161 16.03 3.89 9.57
N GLN A 162 16.02 3.54 8.28
CA GLN A 162 15.05 2.61 7.71
C GLN A 162 15.22 1.16 8.21
N ARG A 163 16.38 0.81 8.78
CA ARG A 163 16.71 -0.51 9.37
C ARG A 163 16.53 -0.55 10.88
N ALA A 164 16.30 0.60 11.51
CA ALA A 164 16.25 0.69 12.96
C ALA A 164 15.12 -0.19 13.52
N PRO A 165 15.31 -0.83 14.69
CA PRO A 165 14.28 -1.64 15.34
C PRO A 165 12.94 -0.91 15.45
N GLN A 166 12.96 0.38 15.79
CA GLN A 166 11.77 1.24 15.89
C GLN A 166 10.94 1.28 14.59
N ILE A 167 11.58 1.06 13.44
CA ILE A 167 10.91 0.98 12.13
C ILE A 167 10.53 -0.45 11.81
N VAL A 168 11.48 -1.38 11.79
CA VAL A 168 11.21 -2.76 11.32
C VAL A 168 10.33 -3.57 12.29
N ASP A 169 10.29 -3.20 13.57
CA ASP A 169 9.39 -3.81 14.56
C ASP A 169 7.91 -3.56 14.25
N LEU A 170 7.57 -2.50 13.49
CA LEU A 170 6.21 -2.31 12.99
C LEU A 170 5.74 -3.50 12.15
N PHE A 171 6.66 -4.20 11.48
CA PHE A 171 6.36 -5.41 10.71
C PHE A 171 6.52 -6.68 11.57
N TYR A 172 7.64 -6.81 12.26
CA TYR A 172 7.98 -8.06 12.97
C TYR A 172 7.27 -8.26 14.31
N LYS A 173 6.82 -7.19 15.00
CA LYS A 173 6.19 -7.27 16.33
C LYS A 173 4.68 -7.01 16.35
N SER A 174 4.06 -6.69 15.22
CA SER A 174 2.63 -6.33 15.12
C SER A 174 1.69 -7.48 14.71
N GLY A 175 2.22 -8.57 14.15
CA GLY A 175 1.43 -9.65 13.53
C GLY A 175 1.40 -9.61 12.00
N LEU A 176 1.97 -8.57 11.38
CA LEU A 176 1.99 -8.42 9.91
C LEU A 176 2.77 -9.52 9.18
N VAL A 177 3.69 -10.22 9.86
CA VAL A 177 4.32 -11.43 9.31
C VAL A 177 3.27 -12.51 9.03
N GLY A 178 2.40 -12.80 9.99
CA GLY A 178 1.35 -13.81 9.83
C GLY A 178 0.35 -13.45 8.72
N VAL A 179 0.01 -12.16 8.62
CA VAL A 179 -0.81 -11.64 7.52
C VAL A 179 -0.12 -11.82 6.16
N ALA A 180 1.18 -11.55 6.07
CA ALA A 180 1.94 -11.75 4.85
C ALA A 180 2.02 -13.24 4.47
N GLU A 181 2.13 -14.13 5.47
CA GLU A 181 2.13 -15.58 5.28
C GLU A 181 0.78 -16.08 4.76
N GLU A 182 -0.33 -15.46 5.14
CA GLU A 182 -1.63 -15.78 4.56
C GLU A 182 -1.77 -15.41 3.08
N LEU A 183 -0.92 -14.51 2.58
CA LEU A 183 -0.88 -14.15 1.16
C LEU A 183 0.10 -15.04 0.38
N GLN A 184 1.30 -15.29 0.91
CA GLN A 184 2.38 -15.99 0.19
C GLN A 184 2.61 -17.44 0.61
N GLY A 185 1.91 -17.93 1.63
CA GLY A 185 2.26 -19.18 2.29
C GLY A 185 3.26 -18.98 3.44
N LYS A 186 3.20 -19.91 4.41
CA LYS A 186 4.01 -19.87 5.63
C LYS A 186 5.51 -19.91 5.32
N GLY A 187 6.29 -19.05 5.98
CA GLY A 187 7.74 -18.97 5.83
C GLY A 187 8.24 -18.28 4.55
N ASN A 188 7.36 -17.93 3.62
CA ASN A 188 7.72 -17.31 2.35
C ASN A 188 7.95 -15.79 2.41
N PRO A 189 7.23 -14.99 3.21
CA PRO A 189 7.42 -13.54 3.23
C PRO A 189 8.79 -13.12 3.77
N ILE A 190 9.51 -12.30 3.00
CA ILE A 190 10.75 -11.66 3.40
C ILE A 190 10.73 -10.15 3.09
N LEU A 191 11.30 -9.33 3.98
CA LEU A 191 11.47 -7.90 3.71
C LEU A 191 12.65 -7.66 2.77
N ARG A 192 12.41 -7.05 1.60
CA ARG A 192 13.50 -6.63 0.71
C ARG A 192 14.41 -5.64 1.43
N ALA A 193 15.72 -5.90 1.33
CA ALA A 193 16.79 -5.15 1.99
C ALA A 193 16.68 -5.02 3.53
N LYS A 194 15.73 -5.72 4.17
CA LYS A 194 15.38 -5.64 5.60
C LYS A 194 15.15 -4.19 6.07
N ILE A 195 14.40 -3.41 5.28
CA ILE A 195 14.13 -1.99 5.56
C ILE A 195 12.63 -1.68 5.55
N GLY A 196 12.23 -0.66 6.33
CA GLY A 196 10.97 0.06 6.16
C GLY A 196 11.23 1.45 5.57
N GLN A 197 10.74 1.70 4.36
CA GLN A 197 10.89 3.00 3.72
C GLN A 197 9.97 4.02 4.39
N VAL A 198 10.57 5.03 5.02
CA VAL A 198 9.83 6.16 5.58
C VAL A 198 9.38 7.07 4.44
N ALA A 199 8.07 7.15 4.22
CA ALA A 199 7.44 8.14 3.36
C ALA A 199 7.05 9.35 4.20
N TYR A 200 7.72 10.46 3.94
CA TYR A 200 7.53 11.73 4.65
C TYR A 200 6.97 12.76 3.68
N ASN A 201 5.68 13.05 3.82
CA ASN A 201 4.94 13.91 2.92
C ASN A 201 4.62 15.24 3.65
N PRO A 202 5.49 16.26 3.51
CA PRO A 202 5.34 17.52 4.23
C PRO A 202 4.07 18.26 3.79
N THR A 203 3.53 19.08 4.68
CA THR A 203 2.47 20.02 4.32
C THR A 203 2.99 20.98 3.25
N CYS A 204 2.11 21.40 2.34
CA CYS A 204 2.51 22.29 1.27
C CYS A 204 1.60 23.53 1.21
N GLU A 205 2.06 24.58 1.89
CA GLU A 205 1.49 25.94 1.81
C GLU A 205 1.48 26.47 0.37
N LEU A 206 2.52 26.14 -0.43
CA LEU A 206 2.62 26.53 -1.85
C LEU A 206 1.44 26.03 -2.71
N TYR A 207 0.83 24.89 -2.37
CA TYR A 207 -0.33 24.42 -3.12
C TYR A 207 -1.61 25.16 -2.73
N GLN A 208 -1.72 25.57 -1.47
CA GLN A 208 -2.80 26.46 -1.04
C GLN A 208 -2.66 27.83 -1.74
N GLU A 209 -1.45 28.38 -1.81
CA GLU A 209 -1.13 29.61 -2.54
C GLU A 209 -1.37 29.51 -4.06
N GLN A 210 -1.15 28.34 -4.65
CA GLN A 210 -1.44 28.07 -6.08
C GLN A 210 -2.92 27.75 -6.35
N GLY A 211 -3.80 27.91 -5.37
CA GLY A 211 -5.24 27.65 -5.51
C GLY A 211 -5.56 26.18 -5.81
N LYS A 212 -4.69 25.23 -5.43
CA LYS A 212 -4.98 23.80 -5.55
C LYS A 212 -6.06 23.42 -4.56
N ASP A 213 -7.05 22.73 -5.07
CA ASP A 213 -8.27 22.40 -4.34
C ASP A 213 -8.10 21.09 -3.56
N LYS A 214 -8.49 21.13 -2.28
CA LYS A 214 -8.47 19.97 -1.39
C LYS A 214 -9.42 18.88 -1.86
N THR A 215 -10.55 19.24 -2.48
CA THR A 215 -11.64 18.32 -2.82
C THR A 215 -11.61 17.86 -4.28
N LYS A 216 -10.66 18.35 -5.09
CA LYS A 216 -10.54 17.88 -6.47
C LYS A 216 -9.97 16.46 -6.51
N PRO A 217 -10.60 15.55 -7.26
CA PRO A 217 -10.12 14.18 -7.40
C PRO A 217 -8.74 14.16 -8.06
N HIS A 218 -7.93 13.16 -7.71
CA HIS A 218 -6.59 13.00 -8.29
C HIS A 218 -6.66 12.84 -9.80
N PRO A 219 -5.72 13.46 -10.55
CA PRO A 219 -5.71 13.34 -12.00
C PRO A 219 -5.63 11.87 -12.42
N LYS A 220 -6.48 11.48 -13.37
CA LYS A 220 -6.60 10.07 -13.84
C LYS A 220 -5.30 9.45 -14.36
N ASN A 221 -4.32 10.29 -14.74
CA ASN A 221 -3.06 9.86 -15.35
C ASN A 221 -1.85 10.06 -14.44
N ASN A 222 -2.07 10.46 -13.18
CA ASN A 222 -0.99 10.67 -12.22
C ASN A 222 -0.88 9.47 -11.28
N TRP A 223 -0.69 8.28 -11.85
CA TRP A 223 -0.43 7.04 -11.14
C TRP A 223 0.85 6.40 -11.68
N HIS A 224 1.45 5.55 -10.86
CA HIS A 224 2.53 4.66 -11.28
C HIS A 224 2.25 3.27 -10.72
N ILE A 225 2.89 2.27 -11.32
CA ILE A 225 3.12 0.98 -10.67
C ILE A 225 4.56 0.99 -10.15
N ASP A 226 4.84 0.23 -9.10
CA ASP A 226 6.21 0.10 -8.63
C ASP A 226 7.06 -0.56 -9.72
N ALA A 227 7.94 0.23 -10.33
CA ALA A 227 8.90 -0.24 -11.31
C ALA A 227 10.15 -0.76 -10.60
N GLY A 228 10.61 -1.94 -11.01
CA GLY A 228 11.84 -2.52 -10.50
C GLY A 228 13.06 -1.71 -10.92
N ASN A 229 14.24 -2.11 -10.43
CA ASN A 229 15.49 -1.54 -10.90
C ASN A 229 16.09 -2.39 -12.04
N GLY A 230 17.00 -1.81 -12.82
CA GLY A 230 17.73 -2.56 -13.86
C GLY A 230 16.84 -3.06 -14.99
N ARG A 231 16.96 -4.36 -15.35
CA ARG A 231 16.24 -4.98 -16.49
C ARG A 231 14.72 -4.96 -16.39
N TYR A 232 14.16 -4.55 -15.24
CA TYR A 232 12.73 -4.52 -14.94
C TYR A 232 12.14 -3.13 -14.76
N ALA A 233 12.90 -2.06 -15.05
CA ALA A 233 12.51 -0.66 -14.83
C ALA A 233 11.26 -0.18 -15.58
N ALA A 234 10.61 -1.05 -16.36
CA ALA A 234 9.33 -0.79 -17.02
C ALA A 234 8.34 -1.98 -16.94
N LEU A 235 8.67 -3.04 -16.21
CA LEU A 235 7.93 -4.31 -16.25
C LEU A 235 7.31 -4.71 -14.90
N GLY A 236 7.93 -4.34 -13.78
CA GLY A 236 7.48 -4.68 -12.42
C GLY A 236 8.66 -4.69 -11.44
N SER A 237 8.41 -4.95 -10.16
CA SER A 237 9.43 -4.93 -9.11
C SER A 237 9.82 -6.32 -8.60
N ASP A 238 10.92 -6.39 -7.85
CA ASP A 238 11.47 -7.60 -7.21
C ASP A 238 10.85 -7.83 -5.82
N PHE A 239 9.56 -7.55 -5.68
CA PHE A 239 8.78 -7.82 -4.48
C PHE A 239 7.33 -8.15 -4.86
N SER A 240 6.54 -8.67 -3.92
CA SER A 240 5.19 -9.18 -4.20
C SER A 240 4.11 -8.16 -3.84
N PHE A 241 4.26 -7.49 -2.70
CA PHE A 241 3.34 -6.44 -2.28
C PHE A 241 4.00 -5.45 -1.32
N LEU A 242 3.39 -4.27 -1.22
CA LEU A 242 3.68 -3.28 -0.21
C LEU A 242 2.84 -3.52 1.03
N VAL A 243 3.44 -3.30 2.20
CA VAL A 243 2.73 -3.15 3.48
C VAL A 243 3.01 -1.75 3.99
N GLY A 244 2.02 -0.86 3.95
CA GLY A 244 2.08 0.52 4.39
C GLY A 244 1.45 0.71 5.76
N VAL A 245 2.25 1.09 6.76
CA VAL A 245 1.78 1.41 8.12
C VAL A 245 1.64 2.92 8.28
N CYS A 246 0.46 3.38 8.71
CA CYS A 246 0.20 4.79 8.93
C CYS A 246 0.74 5.25 10.30
N LEU A 247 1.66 6.23 10.29
CA LEU A 247 2.25 6.77 11.52
C LEU A 247 1.55 8.02 12.05
N THR A 248 0.88 8.78 11.17
CA THR A 248 0.13 9.98 11.57
C THR A 248 -1.35 9.85 11.22
N GLU A 249 -2.18 10.66 11.88
CA GLU A 249 -3.62 10.56 11.75
C GLU A 249 -4.11 10.83 10.34
N GLY A 250 -5.14 10.06 9.97
CA GLY A 250 -5.95 10.26 8.77
C GLY A 250 -6.82 11.50 8.87
N GLN A 251 -7.15 12.03 7.71
CA GLN A 251 -8.22 13.01 7.56
C GLN A 251 -9.27 12.43 6.59
N ASP A 252 -10.34 13.17 6.32
CA ASP A 252 -11.51 12.70 5.57
C ASP A 252 -11.17 12.08 4.20
N VAL A 253 -12.06 11.19 3.72
CA VAL A 253 -11.96 10.51 2.42
C VAL A 253 -12.07 11.56 1.31
N ASP A 254 -11.50 11.27 0.13
CA ASP A 254 -11.64 12.07 -1.10
C ASP A 254 -11.02 13.48 -1.10
N GLU A 255 -10.22 13.80 -0.09
CA GLU A 255 -9.45 15.04 -0.05
C GLU A 255 -7.94 14.80 -0.23
N SER A 256 -7.30 15.65 -1.02
CA SER A 256 -5.85 15.63 -1.30
C SER A 256 -5.04 16.02 -0.07
N ARG A 257 -4.84 15.05 0.83
CA ARG A 257 -4.23 15.24 2.16
C ARG A 257 -3.05 14.30 2.43
N GLY A 258 -2.32 13.97 1.38
CA GLY A 258 -1.08 13.21 1.47
C GLY A 258 -1.25 11.71 1.67
N GLN A 259 -2.47 11.21 1.50
CA GLN A 259 -2.81 9.80 1.57
C GLN A 259 -2.20 9.02 0.40
N PHE A 260 -2.02 7.72 0.60
CA PHE A 260 -1.76 6.77 -0.48
C PHE A 260 -3.06 6.55 -1.25
N THR A 261 -3.03 6.80 -2.56
CA THR A 261 -4.17 6.64 -3.45
C THR A 261 -3.92 5.47 -4.38
N VAL A 262 -4.92 4.63 -4.53
CA VAL A 262 -4.89 3.45 -5.40
C VAL A 262 -5.95 3.53 -6.46
N TRP A 263 -5.77 2.77 -7.54
CA TRP A 263 -6.76 2.56 -8.57
C TRP A 263 -7.19 1.09 -8.53
N PRO A 264 -8.29 0.76 -7.82
CA PRO A 264 -8.73 -0.61 -7.61
C PRO A 264 -8.88 -1.39 -8.93
N GLY A 265 -8.40 -2.63 -8.98
CA GLY A 265 -8.49 -3.46 -10.17
C GLY A 265 -7.46 -3.15 -11.27
N MET A 266 -6.70 -2.05 -11.17
CA MET A 266 -5.63 -1.69 -12.12
C MET A 266 -4.30 -2.40 -11.79
N PHE A 267 -4.35 -3.73 -11.70
CA PHE A 267 -3.19 -4.61 -11.55
C PHE A 267 -3.26 -5.85 -12.47
N THR A 268 -4.38 -6.00 -13.19
CA THR A 268 -4.62 -7.04 -14.20
C THR A 268 -4.53 -6.46 -15.62
N LYS A 269 -4.36 -7.32 -16.64
CA LYS A 269 -4.30 -6.90 -18.07
C LYS A 269 -5.63 -6.38 -18.63
N GLU A 270 -6.75 -6.68 -17.96
CA GLU A 270 -8.09 -6.15 -18.27
C GLU A 270 -8.54 -5.20 -17.14
N PRO A 271 -7.99 -3.97 -17.08
CA PRO A 271 -8.33 -3.04 -16.02
C PRO A 271 -9.83 -2.71 -16.05
N ARG A 272 -10.52 -2.94 -14.93
CA ARG A 272 -11.84 -2.35 -14.73
C ARG A 272 -11.63 -0.88 -14.40
N PHE A 273 -11.79 -0.02 -15.41
CA PHE A 273 -11.69 1.42 -15.20
C PHE A 273 -12.75 1.89 -14.21
N THR A 274 -12.36 2.16 -12.97
CA THR A 274 -13.05 3.15 -12.15
C THR A 274 -12.54 4.52 -12.61
N ASN A 275 -13.46 5.44 -12.91
CA ASN A 275 -13.11 6.69 -13.57
C ASN A 275 -12.20 7.63 -12.75
N HIS A 276 -11.87 7.30 -11.49
CA HIS A 276 -11.07 8.12 -10.58
C HIS A 276 -10.28 7.23 -9.60
N GLY A 277 -9.13 7.72 -9.12
CA GLY A 277 -8.36 7.06 -8.06
C GLY A 277 -9.06 7.18 -6.71
N THR A 278 -8.98 6.14 -5.89
CA THR A 278 -9.61 6.08 -4.56
C THR A 278 -8.58 6.49 -3.51
N CYS A 279 -8.84 7.60 -2.81
CA CYS A 279 -8.09 7.98 -1.61
C CYS A 279 -8.47 7.03 -0.46
N LEU A 280 -7.46 6.38 0.14
CA LEU A 280 -7.73 5.34 1.13
C LEU A 280 -8.03 5.94 2.51
N ASN A 281 -9.21 5.61 3.05
CA ASN A 281 -9.53 5.83 4.46
C ASN A 281 -10.21 4.61 5.06
N ALA A 282 -10.01 4.42 6.37
CA ALA A 282 -10.70 3.41 7.18
C ALA A 282 -12.08 3.93 7.66
N LYS A 283 -12.80 4.70 6.85
CA LYS A 283 -14.18 5.09 7.20
C LYS A 283 -15.14 4.05 6.64
N CYS A 284 -15.62 3.19 7.55
CA CYS A 284 -16.88 2.47 7.47
C CYS A 284 -18.03 3.40 7.07
#